data_AF-A0A0D0BXG3-F1
#
_entry.id   AF-A0A0D0BXG3-F1
#
_cell.length_a   1.000
_cell.length_b   1.000
_cell.length_c   1.000
_cell.angle_alpha   90.00
_cell.angle_beta   90.00
_cell.angle_gamma   90.00
#
_symmetry.space_group_name_H-M   'P 1'
#
loop_
_entity.id
_entity.type
_entity.pdbx_description
1 polymer ?
#
loop_
_entity_poly.entity_id
_entity_poly.type
_entity_poly.pdbx_seq_one_letter_code
_entity_poly.pdbx_strand_id
1 'polypeptide(L)' 'MVLQPINLFISSADELFGPITTIRCNGMVSKHISWTEFMFKASNWEHVNDT' A
#
# COMPACT_ATOMS: atom_id res chain seq x y z
N MET A 1 3.47 13.73 -19.65
CA MET A 1 2.67 13.66 -18.43
C MET A 1 3.63 13.32 -17.29
N VAL A 2 3.90 14.23 -16.36
CA VAL A 2 4.86 13.96 -15.28
C VAL A 2 4.22 12.96 -14.33
N LEU A 3 4.81 11.77 -14.19
CA LEU A 3 4.36 10.81 -13.20
C LEU A 3 4.67 11.41 -11.82
N GLN A 4 3.65 11.64 -11.00
CA GLN A 4 3.89 12.09 -9.64
C GLN A 4 4.73 11.03 -8.91
N PRO A 5 5.64 11.43 -7.99
CA PRO A 5 6.53 10.49 -7.29
C PRO A 5 5.82 9.30 -6.65
N ILE A 6 4.59 9.52 -6.15
CA ILE A 6 3.75 8.46 -5.58
C ILE A 6 3.35 7.40 -6.59
N ASN A 7 3.05 7.78 -7.83
CA ASN A 7 2.68 6.85 -8.89
C ASN A 7 3.88 6.00 -9.32
N LEU A 8 5.08 6.60 -9.35
CA LEU A 8 6.31 5.87 -9.67
C LEU A 8 6.61 4.83 -8.58
N PHE A 9 6.52 5.23 -7.31
CA PHE A 9 6.68 4.31 -6.19
C PHE A 9 5.71 3.13 -6.27
N ILE A 10 4.42 3.39 -6.46
CA ILE A 10 3.39 2.35 -6.55
C ILE A 10 3.68 1.39 -7.70
N SER A 11 3.97 1.91 -8.90
CA SER A 11 4.26 1.05 -10.06
C SER A 11 5.51 0.19 -9.86
N SER A 12 6.59 0.76 -9.31
CA SER A 12 7.81 -0.01 -9.02
C SER A 12 7.60 -1.06 -7.92
N ALA A 13 6.83 -0.75 -6.88
CA ALA A 13 6.52 -1.70 -5.83
C ALA A 13 5.65 -2.86 -6.35
N ASP A 14 4.64 -2.56 -7.17
CA ASP A 14 3.78 -3.57 -7.78
C ASP A 14 4.55 -4.49 -8.76
N GLU A 15 5.54 -3.95 -9.48
CA GLU A 15 6.41 -4.73 -10.37
C GLU A 15 7.33 -5.68 -9.60
N LEU A 16 7.94 -5.21 -8.52
CA LEU A 16 8.93 -5.98 -7.75
C LEU A 16 8.29 -7.01 -6.81
N PHE A 17 7.19 -6.65 -6.16
CA PHE A 17 6.59 -7.44 -5.08
C PHE A 17 5.23 -8.05 -5.45
N GLY A 18 4.73 -7.75 -6.65
CA GLY A 18 3.33 -7.94 -6.99
C GLY A 18 2.46 -6.88 -6.31
N PRO A 19 1.17 -6.79 -6.65
CA PRO A 19 0.29 -5.79 -6.06
C PRO A 19 0.15 -6.02 -4.56
N ILE A 20 0.86 -5.22 -3.76
CA ILE A 20 0.89 -5.28 -2.28
C ILE A 20 -0.52 -5.11 -1.71
N THR A 21 -1.36 -4.39 -2.44
CA THR A 21 -2.78 -4.16 -2.19
C THR A 21 -3.65 -5.39 -2.35
N THR A 22 -3.16 -6.49 -2.93
CA THR A 22 -3.98 -7.63 -3.30
C THR A 22 -3.76 -8.81 -2.35
N ILE A 23 -4.75 -9.07 -1.50
CA ILE A 23 -4.79 -10.29 -0.69
C ILE A 23 -5.24 -11.45 -1.57
N ARG A 24 -4.42 -12.50 -1.64
CA ARG A 24 -4.76 -13.76 -2.29
C ARG A 24 -4.96 -14.87 -1.25
N CYS A 25 -6.01 -15.65 -1.41
CA CYS A 25 -6.27 -16.86 -0.62
C CYS A 25 -6.33 -18.04 -1.58
N ASN A 26 -5.54 -19.08 -1.32
CA ASN A 26 -5.42 -20.26 -2.19
C ASN A 26 -5.13 -19.90 -3.67
N GLY A 27 -4.28 -18.89 -3.89
CA GLY A 27 -3.91 -18.40 -5.22
C GLY A 27 -4.95 -17.52 -5.91
N MET A 28 -6.17 -17.40 -5.37
CA MET A 28 -7.23 -16.54 -5.90
C MET A 28 -7.26 -15.18 -5.21
N VAL A 29 -7.59 -14.12 -5.95
CA VAL A 29 -7.78 -12.78 -5.38
C VAL A 29 -8.99 -12.79 -4.43
N SER A 30 -8.73 -12.52 -3.16
CA SER A 30 -9.74 -12.47 -2.10
C SER A 30 -10.18 -11.03 -1.82
N LYS A 31 -9.24 -10.08 -1.81
CA LYS A 31 -9.54 -8.66 -1.57
C LYS A 31 -8.51 -7.76 -2.24
N HIS A 32 -8.97 -6.62 -2.75
CA HIS A 32 -8.10 -5.50 -3.12
C HIS A 32 -8.26 -4.39 -2.07
N ILE A 33 -7.15 -3.95 -1.49
CA ILE A 33 -7.06 -2.90 -0.47
C ILE A 33 -6.49 -1.66 -1.15
N SER A 34 -7.17 -0.51 -1.11
CA SER A 34 -6.60 0.69 -1.70
C SER A 34 -5.35 1.16 -0.94
N TRP A 35 -4.40 1.76 -1.64
CA TRP A 35 -3.22 2.37 -1.01
C TRP A 35 -3.57 3.40 0.09
N THR A 36 -4.72 4.05 -0.04
CA THR A 36 -5.24 5.00 0.96
C THR A 36 -5.54 4.38 2.32
N GLU A 37 -5.79 3.07 2.40
CA GLU A 37 -5.99 2.37 3.67
C GLU A 37 -4.68 2.21 4.47
N PHE A 38 -3.53 2.29 3.80
CA PHE A 38 -2.21 2.28 4.46
C PHE A 38 -1.78 3.66 4.94
N MET A 39 -2.55 4.71 4.64
CA MET A 39 -2.26 6.04 5.14
C MET A 39 -2.56 6.11 6.64
N PHE A 40 -1.51 6.24 7.44
CA PHE A 40 -1.67 6.53 8.86
C PHE A 40 -2.28 7.92 9.04
N LYS A 41 -3.37 7.99 9.81
CA LYS A 41 -3.85 9.27 10.36
C LYS A 41 -2.81 9.78 11.36
N ALA A 42 -2.75 11.10 11.56
CA ALA A 42 -1.84 11.70 12.54
C ALA A 42 -1.97 11.07 13.94
N SER A 43 -3.20 10.81 14.38
CA SER A 43 -3.50 10.11 15.65
C SER A 43 -2.97 8.68 15.73
N ASN A 44 -2.80 8.00 14.58
CA ASN A 44 -2.27 6.64 14.54
C ASN A 44 -0.75 6.66 14.73
N TRP A 45 -0.07 7.75 14.37
CA TRP A 45 1.38 7.91 14.58
C TRP A 45 1.74 8.09 16.05
N GLU A 46 0.86 8.71 16.83
CA GLU A 46 1.05 8.89 18.28
C GLU A 46 1.24 7.54 18.99
N HIS A 47 0.52 6.50 18.56
CA HIS A 47 0.61 5.16 19.14
C HIS A 47 1.83 4.35 18.68
N VAL A 48 2.50 4.75 17.59
CA VAL A 48 3.71 4.07 17.09
C VAL A 48 4.95 4.53 17.84
N ASN A 49 4.92 5.73 18.41
CA ASN A 49 6.04 6.35 19.11
C ASN A 49 6.09 6.02 20.62
N ASP A 50 5.08 5.33 21.15
CA ASP A 50 5.09 4.80 22.52
C ASP A 50 5.91 3.50 22.55
N THR A 51 7.24 3.63 22.45
CA THR A 51 8.21 2.57 22.80
C THR A 51 9.32 3.14 23.66
#